data_AF-A0AAW8IC74-F1
#
_entry.id   AF-A0AAW8IC74-F1
#
_cell.length_a   1.000
_cell.length_b   1.000
_cell.length_c   1.000
_cell.angle_alpha   90.00
_cell.angle_beta   90.00
_cell.angle_gamma   90.00
#
_symmetry.space_group_name_H-M   'P 1'
#
loop_
_entity.id
_entity.type
_entity.pdbx_description
1 polymer ?
#
loop_
_entity_poly.entity_id
_entity_poly.type
_entity_poly.pdbx_seq_one_letter_code
_entity_poly.pdbx_strand_id
1 'polypeptide(L)'
;MIPLKIDYEKLYQELENQGKKLTGLFELQYPIYCVHATIADITPDPLDYLDVFIIDIIRTNNKLSTATIGSFLGVSKSIIEMRINILKGESLVEENESGLQVSDLGYNVFVKKVAERIHIISYDFYIDGITHEPLNKQFYRAYRSKFISENDKVLRTNKFGESFIECDMKPDLVHTPFNKERIIEKLKNISMDARDEFAIPIGFKDITDLSYTKLSFQILVAASIAENGVVKEVIDGFANQSYIVGRSYYDDVRQYITNFEDNIKSKVQNLVFKVHERNLGYNAEQKVDYILSSNWREIDRYPNHEGDIFQFDFEGIKHILSKKLKTVLDTEEDIEFSKGIIEFQISKKTLQKSTDRKSIISNLLRGRDYLFDLMFKNFNVQLLYIYYSPADEIVEKILEISSIIKATSFDDISEKRLLERCSECPLSLRQILILGGHNDILEKFDMEKNMILI
;
A
#
# COMPACT_ATOMS: atom_id res chain seq x y z
N MET A 1 7.19 3.96 -7.89
CA MET A 1 6.05 3.58 -7.03
C MET A 1 6.43 2.31 -6.30
N ILE A 2 6.06 2.15 -5.03
CA ILE A 2 6.47 1.00 -4.22
C ILE A 2 5.47 -0.15 -4.44
N PRO A 3 5.94 -1.38 -4.76
CA PRO A 3 5.04 -2.53 -4.87
C PRO A 3 4.35 -2.86 -3.56
N LEU A 4 3.03 -3.00 -3.62
CA LEU A 4 2.19 -3.45 -2.50
C LEU A 4 2.51 -4.91 -2.14
N LYS A 5 2.29 -5.28 -0.87
CA LYS A 5 2.60 -6.61 -0.32
C LYS A 5 1.38 -7.39 0.17
N ILE A 6 0.18 -6.91 -0.14
CA ILE A 6 -1.07 -7.52 0.29
C ILE A 6 -1.35 -8.85 -0.42
N ASP A 7 -1.90 -9.81 0.32
CA ASP A 7 -2.45 -11.07 -0.20
C ASP A 7 -3.95 -10.90 -0.49
N TYR A 8 -4.27 -10.69 -1.77
CA TYR A 8 -5.66 -10.46 -2.21
C TYR A 8 -6.57 -11.67 -1.94
N GLU A 9 -6.04 -12.88 -2.03
CA GLU A 9 -6.86 -14.08 -1.85
C GLU A 9 -7.21 -14.32 -0.40
N LYS A 10 -6.22 -14.10 0.48
CA LYS A 10 -6.48 -14.18 1.89
C LYS A 10 -7.43 -13.06 2.35
N LEU A 11 -7.25 -11.83 1.86
CA LEU A 11 -8.19 -10.74 2.14
C LEU A 11 -9.61 -11.09 1.69
N TYR A 12 -9.77 -11.63 0.48
CA TYR A 12 -11.05 -12.08 -0.05
C TYR A 12 -11.71 -13.11 0.88
N GLN A 13 -10.96 -14.16 1.29
CA GLN A 13 -11.48 -15.21 2.15
C GLN A 13 -11.93 -14.69 3.52
N GLU A 14 -11.15 -13.79 4.12
CA GLU A 14 -11.49 -13.19 5.42
C GLU A 14 -12.75 -12.32 5.34
N LEU A 15 -12.91 -11.54 4.27
CA LEU A 15 -14.12 -10.76 4.03
C LEU A 15 -15.33 -11.67 3.75
N GLU A 16 -15.15 -12.73 2.97
CA GLU A 16 -16.21 -13.71 2.69
C GLU A 16 -16.67 -14.41 3.97
N ASN A 17 -15.75 -14.78 4.86
CA ASN A 17 -16.06 -15.33 6.18
C ASN A 17 -16.84 -14.35 7.08
N GLN A 18 -16.73 -13.04 6.83
CA GLN A 18 -17.50 -11.99 7.50
C GLN A 18 -18.83 -11.68 6.79
N GLY A 19 -19.21 -12.45 5.75
CA GLY A 19 -20.41 -12.21 4.96
C GLY A 19 -20.30 -11.01 3.99
N LYS A 20 -19.07 -10.58 3.67
CA LYS A 20 -18.79 -9.49 2.73
C LYS A 20 -18.24 -10.06 1.41
N LYS A 21 -18.79 -9.64 0.29
CA LYS A 21 -18.31 -9.99 -1.06
C LYS A 21 -17.44 -8.86 -1.61
N LEU A 22 -16.13 -9.09 -1.75
CA LEU A 22 -15.16 -8.09 -2.21
C LEU A 22 -15.34 -7.77 -3.71
N THR A 23 -15.53 -6.51 -4.07
CA THR A 23 -15.81 -6.10 -5.46
C THR A 23 -14.61 -5.45 -6.13
N GLY A 24 -13.74 -4.80 -5.36
CA GLY A 24 -12.51 -4.23 -5.90
C GLY A 24 -11.70 -3.49 -4.84
N LEU A 25 -10.51 -3.05 -5.24
CA LEU A 25 -9.62 -2.24 -4.42
C LEU A 25 -9.27 -0.95 -5.17
N PHE A 26 -9.45 0.19 -4.52
CA PHE A 26 -8.87 1.46 -4.96
C PHE A 26 -7.49 1.65 -4.34
N GLU A 27 -6.65 2.44 -5.00
CA GLU A 27 -5.33 2.84 -4.49
C GLU A 27 -5.25 4.36 -4.42
N LEU A 28 -4.95 4.88 -3.24
CA LEU A 28 -4.79 6.31 -2.98
C LEU A 28 -3.43 6.59 -2.35
N GLN A 29 -2.83 7.74 -2.65
CA GLN A 29 -1.67 8.26 -1.95
C GLN A 29 -2.07 9.28 -0.89
N TYR A 30 -1.90 8.91 0.37
CA TYR A 30 -2.20 9.73 1.55
C TYR A 30 -1.00 10.64 1.90
N PRO A 31 -1.22 11.95 2.17
CA PRO A 31 -0.17 12.92 2.43
C PRO A 31 0.41 12.79 3.85
N ILE A 32 1.74 12.81 3.94
CA ILE A 32 2.49 12.81 5.20
C ILE A 32 3.53 13.94 5.16
N TYR A 33 3.86 14.50 6.31
CA TYR A 33 5.02 15.37 6.49
C TYR A 33 6.09 14.66 7.32
N CYS A 34 7.34 14.72 6.86
CA CYS A 34 8.50 14.49 7.72
C CYS A 34 9.03 15.85 8.15
N VAL A 35 8.86 16.19 9.43
CA VAL A 35 9.33 17.44 10.02
C VAL A 35 10.71 17.22 10.59
N HIS A 36 11.70 17.90 10.02
CA HIS A 36 13.07 17.89 10.50
C HIS A 36 13.22 19.05 11.49
N ALA A 37 13.26 18.73 12.77
CA ALA A 37 13.27 19.71 13.85
C ALA A 37 14.62 19.71 14.58
N THR A 38 15.04 20.89 15.03
CA THR A 38 16.02 21.00 16.11
C THR A 38 15.23 21.21 17.40
N ILE A 39 15.45 20.34 18.39
CA ILE A 39 14.69 20.34 19.64
C ILE A 39 15.57 20.61 20.85
N ALA A 40 14.98 21.25 21.86
CA ALA A 40 15.50 21.34 23.20
C ALA A 40 14.99 20.14 24.02
N ASP A 41 15.91 19.34 24.55
CA ASP A 41 15.61 18.11 25.27
C ASP A 41 16.44 18.01 26.56
N ILE A 42 15.85 17.53 27.65
CA ILE A 42 16.55 17.36 28.95
C ILE A 42 16.83 15.89 29.28
N THR A 43 16.66 14.97 28.34
CA THR A 43 16.95 13.55 28.57
C THR A 43 18.46 13.39 28.76
N PRO A 44 18.93 12.79 29.86
CA PRO A 44 20.36 12.64 30.11
C PRO A 44 21.09 11.92 28.96
N ASP A 45 22.19 12.50 28.49
CA ASP A 45 23.06 11.86 27.49
C ASP A 45 23.94 10.81 28.20
N PRO A 46 24.05 9.57 27.69
CA PRO A 46 24.94 8.55 28.26
C PRO A 46 26.40 9.00 28.47
N LEU A 47 26.86 10.01 27.72
CA LEU A 47 28.20 10.59 27.79
C LEU A 47 28.27 11.86 28.65
N ASP A 48 27.20 12.26 29.34
CA ASP A 48 27.21 13.42 30.25
C ASP A 48 28.32 13.33 31.31
N TYR A 49 28.64 12.11 31.77
CA TYR A 49 29.71 11.89 32.72
C TYR A 49 31.10 12.25 32.16
N LEU A 50 31.32 12.00 30.86
CA LEU A 50 32.54 12.41 30.18
C LEU A 50 32.64 13.93 30.12
N ASP A 51 31.51 14.60 29.88
CA ASP A 51 31.47 16.06 29.78
C ASP A 51 31.80 16.74 31.11
N VAL A 52 31.37 16.16 32.24
CA VAL A 52 31.77 16.64 33.58
C VAL A 52 33.30 16.71 33.69
N PHE A 53 34.02 15.67 33.27
CA PHE A 53 35.48 15.68 33.32
C PHE A 53 36.11 16.65 32.33
N ILE A 54 35.56 16.76 31.12
CA ILE A 54 36.02 17.74 30.13
C ILE A 54 35.90 19.15 30.72
N ILE A 55 34.77 19.47 31.35
CA ILE A 55 34.51 20.74 32.02
C ILE A 55 35.52 20.99 33.15
N ASP A 56 35.78 20.00 34.00
CA ASP A 56 36.76 20.14 35.09
C ASP A 56 38.19 20.36 34.57
N ILE A 57 38.56 19.70 33.46
CA ILE A 57 39.86 19.91 32.81
C ILE A 57 39.94 21.33 32.23
N ILE A 58 38.91 21.80 31.50
CA ILE A 58 38.87 23.16 30.93
C ILE A 58 39.00 24.21 32.04
N ARG A 59 38.31 24.02 33.17
CA ARG A 59 38.39 24.92 34.33
C ARG A 59 39.77 24.95 34.96
N THR A 60 40.47 23.82 34.98
CA THR A 60 41.80 23.71 35.58
C THR A 60 42.89 24.23 34.64
N ASN A 61 42.75 23.97 33.33
CA ASN A 61 43.68 24.43 32.30
C ASN A 61 42.98 24.57 30.93
N ASN A 62 42.68 25.81 30.56
CA ASN A 62 41.97 26.17 29.34
C ASN A 62 42.77 26.06 28.04
N LYS A 63 44.07 25.76 28.12
CA LYS A 63 44.99 25.73 26.96
C LYS A 63 45.35 24.31 26.49
N LEU A 64 44.79 23.29 27.13
CA LEU A 64 45.07 21.90 26.74
C LEU A 64 44.45 21.58 25.38
N SER A 65 45.23 20.91 24.53
CA SER A 65 44.73 20.42 23.25
C SER A 65 43.73 19.27 23.45
N THR A 66 42.81 19.10 22.51
CA THR A 66 41.83 17.99 22.50
C THR A 66 42.52 16.62 22.55
N ALA A 67 43.71 16.48 21.96
CA ALA A 67 44.52 15.26 22.03
C ALA A 67 45.04 14.98 23.45
N THR A 68 45.50 16.01 24.15
CA THR A 68 45.99 15.89 25.53
C THR A 68 44.85 15.56 26.50
N ILE A 69 43.70 16.21 26.34
CA ILE A 69 42.48 15.90 27.11
C ILE A 69 42.07 14.44 26.88
N GLY A 70 42.07 13.98 25.62
CA GLY A 70 41.75 12.59 25.28
C GLY A 70 42.71 11.59 25.93
N SER A 71 44.02 11.90 25.94
CA SER A 71 45.02 11.08 26.62
C SER A 71 44.80 10.99 28.14
N PHE A 72 44.35 12.06 28.79
CA PHE A 72 44.04 12.02 30.24
C PHE A 72 42.81 11.17 30.54
N LEU A 73 41.79 11.24 29.67
CA LEU A 73 40.51 10.58 29.88
C LEU A 73 40.45 9.17 29.27
N GLY A 74 41.52 8.71 28.61
CA GLY A 74 41.56 7.40 27.97
C GLY A 74 40.63 7.26 26.76
N VAL A 75 40.33 8.37 26.08
CA VAL A 75 39.43 8.42 24.91
C VAL A 75 40.10 9.08 23.71
N SER A 76 39.59 8.82 22.51
CA SER A 76 40.17 9.39 21.30
C SER A 76 39.98 10.91 21.25
N LYS A 77 40.94 11.59 20.61
CA LYS A 77 40.86 13.03 20.28
C LYS A 77 39.53 13.40 19.62
N SER A 78 39.06 12.57 18.67
CA SER A 78 37.82 12.82 17.92
C SER A 78 36.58 12.86 18.81
N ILE A 79 36.51 12.01 19.83
CA ILE A 79 35.39 12.03 20.79
C ILE A 79 35.43 13.33 21.60
N ILE A 80 36.61 13.75 22.08
CA ILE A 80 36.75 15.00 22.82
C ILE A 80 36.36 16.21 21.96
N GLU A 81 36.82 16.26 20.71
CA GLU A 81 36.43 17.32 19.78
C GLU A 81 34.92 17.37 19.55
N MET A 82 34.30 16.21 19.35
CA MET A 82 32.85 16.10 19.23
C MET A 82 32.13 16.64 20.48
N ARG A 83 32.54 16.21 21.68
CA ARG A 83 31.92 16.65 22.94
C ARG A 83 32.11 18.14 23.21
N ILE A 84 33.30 18.68 22.98
CA ILE A 84 33.55 20.13 23.12
C ILE A 84 32.69 20.93 22.14
N ASN A 85 32.52 20.47 20.90
CA ASN A 85 31.65 21.13 19.93
C ASN A 85 30.18 21.09 20.35
N ILE A 86 29.70 19.98 20.94
CA ILE A 86 28.36 19.89 21.52
C ILE A 86 28.20 20.91 22.67
N LEU A 87 29.15 20.93 23.62
CA LEU A 87 29.14 21.87 24.74
C LEU A 87 29.16 23.34 24.29
N LYS A 88 29.88 23.64 23.19
CA LYS A 88 29.85 24.96 22.55
C LYS A 88 28.49 25.28 21.93
N GLY A 89 27.91 24.33 21.19
CA GLY A 89 26.58 24.47 20.59
C GLY A 89 25.47 24.71 21.63
N GLU A 90 25.60 24.09 22.81
CA GLU A 90 24.71 24.28 23.97
C GLU A 90 25.04 25.53 24.80
N SER A 91 26.01 26.35 24.38
CA SER A 91 26.48 27.55 25.09
C SER A 91 26.99 27.27 26.52
N LEU A 92 27.48 26.05 26.79
CA LEU A 92 28.07 25.64 28.07
C LEU A 92 29.59 25.86 28.10
N VAL A 93 30.22 25.92 26.93
CA VAL A 93 31.64 26.24 26.72
C VAL A 93 31.76 27.30 25.63
N GLU A 94 32.69 28.22 25.80
CA GLU A 94 33.04 29.25 24.84
C GLU A 94 34.53 29.14 24.48
N GLU A 95 34.92 29.68 23.33
CA GLU A 95 36.32 29.77 22.93
C GLU A 95 36.70 31.23 22.73
N ASN A 96 37.76 31.67 23.39
CA ASN A 96 38.31 33.01 23.28
C ASN A 96 39.82 32.95 23.00
N GLU A 97 40.47 34.12 22.87
CA GLU A 97 41.92 34.21 22.61
C GLU A 97 42.79 33.51 23.67
N SER A 98 42.25 33.28 24.87
CA SER A 98 42.96 32.62 25.98
C SER A 98 42.76 31.09 26.03
N GLY A 99 41.88 30.54 25.20
CA GLY A 99 41.56 29.11 25.13
C GLY A 99 40.07 28.82 25.35
N LEU A 100 39.75 27.60 25.79
CA LEU A 100 38.38 27.19 26.10
C LEU A 100 37.95 27.69 27.48
N GLN A 101 36.75 28.23 27.61
CA GLN A 101 36.23 28.69 28.90
C GLN A 101 34.84 28.10 29.15
N VAL A 102 34.56 27.74 30.40
CA VAL A 102 33.21 27.33 30.81
C VAL A 102 32.37 28.59 31.03
N SER A 103 31.21 28.67 30.37
CA SER A 103 30.29 29.79 30.49
C SER A 103 29.60 29.81 31.86
N ASP A 104 28.90 30.90 32.20
CA ASP A 104 28.09 30.96 33.44
C ASP A 104 27.00 29.88 33.47
N LEU A 105 26.41 29.59 32.30
CA LEU A 105 25.43 28.51 32.16
C LEU A 105 26.10 27.15 32.39
N GLY A 106 27.24 26.89 31.77
CA GLY A 106 28.04 25.68 31.97
C GLY A 106 28.43 25.48 33.43
N TYR A 107 28.79 26.57 34.12
CA TYR A 107 29.11 26.53 35.55
C TYR A 107 27.90 26.18 36.41
N ASN A 108 26.72 26.74 36.10
CA ASN A 108 25.49 26.46 36.83
C ASN A 108 25.00 25.01 36.63
N VAL A 109 25.19 24.46 35.43
CA VAL A 109 24.83 23.08 35.08
C VAL A 109 25.78 22.06 35.71
N PHE A 110 27.09 22.15 35.45
CA PHE A 110 28.03 21.10 35.82
C PHE A 110 28.63 21.27 37.22
N VAL A 111 28.85 22.50 37.69
CA VAL A 111 29.57 22.78 38.94
C VAL A 111 28.61 23.01 40.10
N LYS A 112 27.72 24.00 39.97
CA LYS A 112 26.74 24.32 41.02
C LYS A 112 25.56 23.35 41.05
N LYS A 113 25.24 22.70 39.92
CA LYS A 113 24.08 21.80 39.75
C LYS A 113 22.75 22.48 40.13
N VAL A 114 22.61 23.75 39.76
CA VAL A 114 21.41 24.58 40.02
C VAL A 114 20.56 24.78 38.77
N ALA A 115 21.01 24.30 37.61
CA ALA A 115 20.30 24.33 36.34
C ALA A 115 20.33 22.94 35.68
N GLU A 116 19.26 22.57 34.97
CA GLU A 116 19.22 21.38 34.12
C GLU A 116 20.01 21.63 32.83
N ARG A 117 20.74 20.61 32.35
CA ARG A 117 21.34 20.66 31.02
C ARG A 117 20.22 20.54 29.97
N ILE A 118 20.27 21.41 28.97
CA ILE A 118 19.38 21.34 27.80
C ILE A 118 20.23 20.93 26.61
N HIS A 119 19.92 19.78 26.05
CA HIS A 119 20.51 19.27 24.83
C HIS A 119 19.82 19.85 23.61
N ILE A 120 20.61 20.25 22.61
CA ILE A 120 20.12 20.68 21.30
C ILE A 120 20.36 19.55 20.31
N ILE A 121 19.29 18.85 19.92
CA ILE A 121 19.38 17.66 19.07
C ILE A 121 18.50 17.79 17.82
N SER A 122 18.96 17.17 16.73
CA SER A 122 18.14 17.02 15.52
C SER A 122 17.20 15.83 15.67
N TYR A 123 15.93 16.02 15.34
CA TYR A 123 14.88 15.02 15.50
C TYR A 123 13.86 15.08 14.36
N ASP A 124 13.45 13.91 13.87
CA ASP A 124 12.42 13.79 12.83
C ASP A 124 11.07 13.45 13.47
N PHE A 125 10.06 14.31 13.27
CA PHE A 125 8.67 14.01 13.59
C PHE A 125 7.89 13.64 12.33
N TYR A 126 7.11 12.57 12.39
CA TYR A 126 6.19 12.19 11.32
C TYR A 126 4.80 12.72 11.63
N ILE A 127 4.25 13.53 10.75
CA ILE A 127 3.01 14.28 10.95
C ILE A 127 2.02 13.93 9.84
N ASP A 128 0.75 13.75 10.20
CA ASP A 128 -0.36 13.61 9.26
C ASP A 128 -0.47 14.87 8.38
N GLY A 129 -0.40 14.68 7.06
CA GLY A 129 -0.43 15.77 6.09
C GLY A 129 -1.78 16.47 5.96
N ILE A 130 -2.86 15.95 6.56
CA ILE A 130 -4.19 16.57 6.58
C ILE A 130 -4.44 17.28 7.91
N THR A 131 -4.32 16.57 9.02
CA THR A 131 -4.71 17.09 10.33
C THR A 131 -3.61 17.87 11.03
N HIS A 132 -2.34 17.63 10.68
CA HIS A 132 -1.15 18.00 11.44
C HIS A 132 -0.99 17.30 12.79
N GLU A 133 -1.74 16.24 13.08
CA GLU A 133 -1.47 15.38 14.25
C GLU A 133 -0.19 14.56 14.04
N PRO A 134 0.61 14.29 15.09
CA PRO A 134 1.73 13.36 14.97
C PRO A 134 1.25 11.94 14.72
N LEU A 135 1.99 11.23 13.88
CA LEU A 135 1.73 9.83 13.57
C LEU A 135 2.26 8.93 14.69
N ASN A 136 1.50 7.88 14.98
CA ASN A 136 1.91 6.87 15.95
C ASN A 136 3.24 6.22 15.54
N LYS A 137 4.14 6.00 16.51
CA LYS A 137 5.45 5.38 16.30
C LYS A 137 5.38 4.02 15.65
N GLN A 138 4.34 3.24 15.94
CA GLN A 138 4.19 1.90 15.40
C GLN A 138 3.98 1.97 13.88
N PHE A 139 3.18 2.94 13.41
CA PHE A 139 2.94 3.17 11.99
C PHE A 139 4.25 3.52 11.26
N TYR A 140 4.91 4.63 11.60
CA TYR A 140 6.08 5.00 10.80
C TYR A 140 7.31 4.10 11.05
N ARG A 141 7.43 3.39 12.19
CA ARG A 141 8.45 2.34 12.33
C ARG A 141 8.22 1.17 11.37
N ALA A 142 6.96 0.77 11.18
CA ALA A 142 6.61 -0.27 10.23
C ALA A 142 6.77 0.21 8.77
N TYR A 143 6.43 1.46 8.47
CA TYR A 143 6.22 1.94 7.09
C TYR A 143 7.15 3.06 6.62
N ARG A 144 8.14 3.53 7.39
CA ARG A 144 9.08 4.58 6.93
C ARG A 144 9.73 4.26 5.58
N SER A 145 10.07 2.99 5.35
CA SER A 145 10.63 2.51 4.07
C SER A 145 9.61 2.42 2.92
N LYS A 146 8.35 2.73 3.20
CA LYS A 146 7.21 2.72 2.27
C LYS A 146 6.66 4.12 1.99
N PHE A 147 7.23 5.15 2.59
CA PHE A 147 6.93 6.52 2.22
C PHE A 147 7.60 6.86 0.89
N ILE A 148 6.89 7.64 0.08
CA ILE A 148 7.37 8.15 -1.21
C ILE A 148 7.69 9.62 -0.99
N SER A 149 8.94 10.03 -1.26
CA SER A 149 9.38 11.40 -1.03
C SER A 149 9.21 12.27 -2.27
N GLU A 150 8.95 13.58 -2.07
CA GLU A 150 8.99 14.55 -3.17
C GLU A 150 10.40 14.71 -3.77
N ASN A 151 11.41 14.28 -3.03
CA ASN A 151 12.80 14.26 -3.45
C ASN A 151 13.18 13.01 -4.25
N ASP A 152 12.33 11.97 -4.26
CA ASP A 152 12.57 10.73 -5.01
C ASP A 152 12.24 10.94 -6.49
N LYS A 153 13.22 11.43 -7.23
CA LYS A 153 13.12 11.72 -8.67
C LYS A 153 13.90 10.70 -9.48
N VAL A 154 13.24 10.06 -10.42
CA VAL A 154 13.83 9.04 -11.30
C VAL A 154 13.88 9.56 -12.73
N LEU A 155 15.04 9.51 -13.37
CA LEU A 155 15.17 9.76 -14.79
C LEU A 155 14.66 8.54 -15.56
N ARG A 156 13.69 8.75 -16.45
CA ARG A 156 13.17 7.71 -17.35
C ARG A 156 13.27 8.14 -18.79
N THR A 157 13.43 7.15 -19.67
CA THR A 157 13.44 7.36 -21.11
C THR A 157 12.25 6.63 -21.72
N ASN A 158 11.44 7.33 -22.52
CA ASN A 158 10.29 6.72 -23.18
C ASN A 158 10.73 5.85 -24.37
N LYS A 159 9.77 5.14 -24.97
CA LYS A 159 10.01 4.30 -26.16
C LYS A 159 10.49 5.07 -27.40
N PHE A 160 10.41 6.40 -27.40
CA PHE A 160 10.88 7.28 -28.47
C PHE A 160 12.29 7.83 -28.21
N GLY A 161 12.93 7.46 -27.10
CA GLY A 161 14.27 7.93 -26.72
C GLY A 161 14.29 9.25 -25.96
N GLU A 162 13.13 9.83 -25.63
CA GLU A 162 13.05 11.10 -24.89
C GLU A 162 13.17 10.84 -23.39
N SER A 163 14.07 11.57 -22.73
CA SER A 163 14.28 11.45 -21.29
C SER A 163 13.48 12.50 -20.51
N PHE A 164 12.83 12.07 -19.44
CA PHE A 164 12.03 12.91 -18.56
C PHE A 164 12.25 12.51 -17.10
N ILE A 165 12.05 13.46 -16.19
CA ILE A 165 12.10 13.21 -14.74
C ILE A 165 10.71 12.83 -14.28
N GLU A 166 10.59 11.66 -13.67
CA GLU A 166 9.36 11.21 -13.01
C GLU A 166 9.52 11.32 -11.49
N CYS A 167 8.51 11.89 -10.83
CA CYS A 167 8.34 11.84 -9.39
C CYS A 167 7.14 10.94 -9.10
N ASP A 168 7.35 9.93 -8.27
CA ASP A 168 6.31 8.98 -7.88
C ASP A 168 5.33 9.57 -6.87
N MET A 169 5.78 10.59 -6.11
CA MET A 169 4.94 11.28 -5.15
C MET A 169 3.88 12.11 -5.87
N LYS A 170 2.65 11.61 -5.85
CA LYS A 170 1.46 12.22 -6.44
C LYS A 170 0.31 12.01 -5.46
N PRO A 171 0.28 12.77 -4.35
CA PRO A 171 -0.71 12.56 -3.31
C PRO A 171 -2.11 12.84 -3.88
N ASP A 172 -3.01 11.88 -3.70
CA ASP A 172 -4.41 11.97 -4.16
C ASP A 172 -5.22 12.89 -3.26
N LEU A 173 -4.76 13.06 -2.02
CA LEU A 173 -5.25 14.04 -1.07
C LEU A 173 -4.23 15.17 -0.98
N VAL A 174 -4.68 16.41 -1.13
CA VAL A 174 -3.79 17.57 -1.06
C VAL A 174 -3.31 17.74 0.38
N HIS A 175 -2.00 17.92 0.57
CA HIS A 175 -1.46 18.32 1.88
C HIS A 175 -2.11 19.63 2.33
N THR A 176 -2.58 19.65 3.57
CA THR A 176 -2.92 20.91 4.25
C THR A 176 -1.66 21.77 4.28
N PRO A 177 -1.74 23.08 3.94
CA PRO A 177 -0.57 23.95 3.96
C PRO A 177 0.15 23.89 5.31
N PHE A 178 1.47 23.65 5.25
CA PHE A 178 2.30 23.48 6.42
C PHE A 178 2.20 24.67 7.38
N ASN A 179 1.87 24.41 8.64
CA ASN A 179 1.71 25.41 9.68
C ASN A 179 2.61 25.05 10.87
N LYS A 180 3.68 25.84 11.05
CA LYS A 180 4.73 25.62 12.05
C LYS A 180 4.16 25.67 13.47
N GLU A 181 3.42 26.71 13.76
CA GLU A 181 2.89 27.02 15.09
C GLU A 181 1.94 25.91 15.55
N ARG A 182 1.03 25.47 14.66
CA ARG A 182 0.06 24.41 14.94
C ARG A 182 0.73 23.06 15.21
N ILE A 183 1.79 22.72 14.47
CA ILE A 183 2.53 21.47 14.70
C ILE A 183 3.26 21.51 16.03
N ILE A 184 3.96 22.62 16.33
CA ILE A 184 4.67 22.80 17.61
C ILE A 184 3.68 22.70 18.78
N GLU A 185 2.53 23.37 18.68
CA GLU A 185 1.47 23.34 19.70
C GLU A 185 0.98 21.90 19.94
N LYS A 186 0.65 21.16 18.88
CA LYS A 186 0.20 19.76 19.00
C LYS A 186 1.24 18.86 19.63
N LEU A 187 2.51 18.97 19.22
CA LEU A 187 3.60 18.18 19.81
C LEU A 187 3.81 18.50 21.30
N LYS A 188 3.70 19.78 21.69
CA LYS A 188 3.82 20.20 23.09
C LYS A 188 2.64 19.77 23.96
N ASN A 189 1.43 19.74 23.40
CA ASN A 189 0.20 19.39 24.11
C ASN A 189 0.05 17.89 24.39
N ILE A 190 0.91 17.04 23.82
CA ILE A 190 0.93 15.61 24.15
C ILE A 190 1.50 15.41 25.55
N SER A 191 0.68 14.77 26.40
CA SER A 191 1.05 14.44 27.78
C SER A 191 2.29 13.54 27.83
N MET A 192 3.08 13.67 28.89
CA MET A 192 4.33 12.91 29.04
C MET A 192 4.12 11.40 28.89
N ASP A 193 3.02 10.86 29.41
CA ASP A 193 2.70 9.43 29.35
C ASP A 193 2.39 8.93 27.92
N ALA A 194 1.87 9.80 27.06
CA ALA A 194 1.54 9.48 25.68
C ALA A 194 2.70 9.76 24.69
N ARG A 195 3.76 10.46 25.12
CA ARG A 195 4.87 10.85 24.23
C ARG A 195 5.55 9.65 23.56
N ASP A 196 5.71 8.54 24.28
CA ASP A 196 6.31 7.33 23.74
C ASP A 196 5.50 6.77 22.55
N GLU A 197 4.18 6.92 22.52
CA GLU A 197 3.32 6.45 21.43
C GLU A 197 3.58 7.18 20.10
N PHE A 198 4.11 8.40 20.14
CA PHE A 198 4.44 9.22 18.98
C PHE A 198 5.97 9.34 18.77
N ALA A 199 6.75 8.61 19.57
CA ALA A 199 8.17 8.77 19.80
C ALA A 199 8.59 10.24 19.90
N ILE A 200 7.94 10.96 20.79
CA ILE A 200 8.42 12.25 21.26
C ILE A 200 9.36 11.96 22.43
N PRO A 201 10.59 12.50 22.44
CA PRO A 201 11.51 12.32 23.55
C PRO A 201 10.88 12.71 24.89
N ILE A 202 11.13 11.93 25.94
CA ILE A 202 10.51 12.17 27.23
C ILE A 202 10.94 13.54 27.82
N GLY A 203 12.19 13.93 27.58
CA GLY A 203 12.76 15.22 27.95
C GLY A 203 12.39 16.39 27.03
N PHE A 204 11.54 16.20 26.02
CA PHE A 204 11.20 17.24 25.05
C PHE A 204 10.62 18.49 25.73
N LYS A 205 11.24 19.65 25.48
CA LYS A 205 10.81 20.96 26.00
C LYS A 205 10.30 21.87 24.89
N ASP A 206 11.08 22.03 23.82
CA ASP A 206 10.77 22.99 22.77
C ASP A 206 11.37 22.61 21.41
N ILE A 207 10.93 23.29 20.36
CA ILE A 207 11.44 23.22 18.99
C ILE A 207 12.07 24.58 18.68
N THR A 208 13.37 24.60 18.40
CA THR A 208 14.12 25.82 18.09
C THR A 208 14.08 26.16 16.62
N ASP A 209 14.11 25.15 15.75
CA ASP A 209 13.98 25.30 14.31
C ASP A 209 13.21 24.11 13.71
N LEU A 210 12.51 24.35 12.60
CA LEU A 210 11.94 23.28 11.81
C LEU A 210 11.92 23.56 10.30
N SER A 211 12.19 22.49 9.56
CA SER A 211 11.94 22.34 8.13
C SER A 211 11.10 21.07 7.90
N TYR A 212 10.71 20.82 6.65
CA TYR A 212 9.93 19.62 6.34
C TYR A 212 10.22 19.09 4.94
N THR A 213 9.96 17.80 4.77
CA THR A 213 9.87 17.13 3.47
C THR A 213 8.45 16.59 3.29
N LYS A 214 7.83 16.83 2.13
CA LYS A 214 6.55 16.20 1.80
C LYS A 214 6.77 14.74 1.44
N LEU A 215 5.95 13.89 2.03
CA LEU A 215 5.89 12.47 1.77
C LEU A 215 4.47 12.08 1.36
N SER A 216 4.32 10.92 0.72
CA SER A 216 3.05 10.24 0.59
C SER A 216 3.16 8.76 0.98
N PHE A 217 2.03 8.15 1.33
CA PHE A 217 1.91 6.73 1.66
C PHE A 217 0.76 6.11 0.88
N GLN A 218 0.97 4.95 0.26
CA GLN A 218 -0.06 4.26 -0.50
C GLN A 218 -1.02 3.54 0.46
N ILE A 219 -2.29 3.92 0.42
CA ILE A 219 -3.39 3.27 1.12
C ILE A 219 -4.32 2.60 0.11
N LEU A 220 -4.97 1.53 0.53
CA LEU A 220 -5.99 0.87 -0.27
C LEU A 220 -7.37 1.16 0.30
N VAL A 221 -8.39 1.08 -0.54
CA VAL A 221 -9.80 1.07 -0.11
C VAL A 221 -10.45 -0.17 -0.66
N ALA A 222 -10.88 -1.06 0.22
CA ALA A 222 -11.68 -2.23 -0.14
C ALA A 222 -13.14 -1.84 -0.29
N ALA A 223 -13.68 -2.03 -1.49
CA ALA A 223 -15.11 -1.96 -1.75
C ALA A 223 -15.70 -3.36 -1.70
N SER A 224 -16.77 -3.55 -0.92
CA SER A 224 -17.43 -4.83 -0.75
C SER A 224 -18.94 -4.67 -0.59
N ILE A 225 -19.67 -5.75 -0.79
CA ILE A 225 -21.11 -5.83 -0.56
C ILE A 225 -21.35 -6.72 0.65
N ALA A 226 -22.06 -6.19 1.64
CA ALA A 226 -22.57 -6.92 2.78
C ALA A 226 -24.10 -7.02 2.70
N GLU A 227 -24.72 -7.78 3.61
CA GLU A 227 -26.18 -7.88 3.73
C GLU A 227 -26.86 -6.51 3.84
N ASN A 228 -26.22 -5.56 4.53
CA ASN A 228 -26.75 -4.21 4.78
C ASN A 228 -26.36 -3.17 3.71
N GLY A 229 -25.76 -3.60 2.59
CA GLY A 229 -25.39 -2.73 1.48
C GLY A 229 -23.88 -2.62 1.26
N VAL A 230 -23.47 -1.52 0.63
CA VAL A 230 -22.08 -1.28 0.22
C VAL A 230 -21.22 -0.87 1.42
N VAL A 231 -20.04 -1.47 1.53
CA VAL A 231 -19.05 -1.19 2.57
C VAL A 231 -17.72 -0.85 1.90
N LYS A 232 -17.20 0.35 2.19
CA LYS A 232 -15.90 0.83 1.73
C LYS A 232 -15.00 1.10 2.93
N GLU A 233 -13.91 0.37 3.05
CA GLU A 233 -13.02 0.38 4.21
C GLU A 233 -11.57 0.61 3.77
N VAL A 234 -10.85 1.47 4.49
CA VAL A 234 -9.42 1.72 4.21
C VAL A 234 -8.60 0.52 4.70
N ILE A 235 -7.68 -0.01 3.90
CA ILE A 235 -6.81 -1.11 4.30
C ILE A 235 -5.34 -0.79 3.99
N ASP A 236 -4.43 -1.39 4.76
CA ASP A 236 -3.00 -1.29 4.53
C ASP A 236 -2.56 -2.24 3.40
N GLY A 237 -2.05 -1.66 2.31
CA GLY A 237 -1.49 -2.40 1.19
C GLY A 237 -0.12 -3.02 1.44
N PHE A 238 0.51 -2.76 2.59
CA PHE A 238 1.82 -3.29 2.99
C PHE A 238 1.78 -4.25 4.19
N ALA A 239 0.58 -4.57 4.68
CA ALA A 239 0.42 -5.44 5.83
C ALA A 239 0.99 -6.83 5.52
N ASN A 240 1.97 -7.24 6.32
CA ASN A 240 2.44 -8.61 6.33
C ASN A 240 1.61 -9.40 7.33
N GLN A 241 1.31 -10.64 7.00
CA GLN A 241 0.62 -11.53 7.94
C GLN A 241 1.42 -11.65 9.24
N SER A 242 0.76 -11.34 10.34
CA SER A 242 1.24 -11.63 11.68
C SER A 242 0.92 -13.07 12.04
N TYR A 243 1.87 -13.76 12.68
CA TYR A 243 1.64 -15.10 13.24
C TYR A 243 1.13 -15.04 14.69
N ILE A 244 0.57 -13.91 15.11
CA ILE A 244 0.00 -13.76 16.45
C ILE A 244 -1.25 -14.63 16.55
N VAL A 245 -1.26 -15.53 17.53
CA VAL A 245 -2.36 -16.45 17.79
C VAL A 245 -3.66 -15.68 18.04
N GLY A 246 -4.73 -16.07 17.36
CA GLY A 246 -6.06 -15.47 17.51
C GLY A 246 -6.28 -14.17 16.72
N ARG A 247 -5.31 -13.75 15.90
CA ARG A 247 -5.43 -12.57 15.04
C ARG A 247 -5.71 -12.96 13.59
N SER A 248 -6.73 -12.38 12.97
CA SER A 248 -7.05 -12.61 11.56
C SER A 248 -6.16 -11.77 10.65
N TYR A 249 -6.08 -12.14 9.36
CA TYR A 249 -5.38 -11.29 8.39
C TYR A 249 -6.09 -9.96 8.17
N TYR A 250 -7.41 -9.93 8.35
CA TYR A 250 -8.18 -8.69 8.29
C TYR A 250 -7.77 -7.71 9.42
N ASP A 251 -7.50 -8.21 10.62
CA ASP A 251 -7.01 -7.37 11.73
C ASP A 251 -5.61 -6.81 11.47
N ASP A 252 -4.77 -7.53 10.72
CA ASP A 252 -3.45 -7.06 10.32
C ASP A 252 -3.53 -5.90 9.32
N VAL A 253 -4.37 -6.02 8.29
CA VAL A 253 -4.53 -4.96 7.27
C VAL A 253 -5.22 -3.70 7.82
N ARG A 254 -5.87 -3.77 8.98
CA ARG A 254 -6.56 -2.62 9.60
C ARG A 254 -5.73 -1.91 10.69
N GLN A 255 -4.76 -2.59 11.31
CA GLN A 255 -4.14 -2.16 12.57
C GLN A 255 -3.70 -0.70 12.65
N TYR A 256 -2.98 -0.23 11.64
CA TYR A 256 -2.31 1.07 11.68
C TYR A 256 -2.92 2.07 10.70
N ILE A 257 -3.94 1.67 9.95
CA ILE A 257 -4.50 2.46 8.86
C ILE A 257 -5.79 3.18 9.25
N THR A 258 -6.49 2.69 10.27
CA THR A 258 -7.76 3.26 10.76
C THR A 258 -7.63 4.73 11.16
N ASN A 259 -6.45 5.18 11.60
CA ASN A 259 -6.20 6.57 11.96
C ASN A 259 -6.37 7.55 10.79
N PHE A 260 -6.20 7.09 9.55
CA PHE A 260 -6.40 7.92 8.36
C PHE A 260 -7.86 7.94 7.90
N GLU A 261 -8.64 6.95 8.31
CA GLU A 261 -9.99 6.71 7.80
C GLU A 261 -10.92 7.87 8.10
N ASP A 262 -10.90 8.40 9.32
CA ASP A 262 -11.76 9.52 9.71
C ASP A 262 -11.54 10.77 8.85
N ASN A 263 -10.31 11.00 8.39
CA ASN A 263 -9.98 12.15 7.55
C ASN A 263 -10.51 12.03 6.11
N ILE A 264 -10.77 10.81 5.64
CA ILE A 264 -11.15 10.54 4.25
C ILE A 264 -12.47 9.81 4.12
N LYS A 265 -13.14 9.49 5.23
CA LYS A 265 -14.32 8.62 5.30
C LYS A 265 -15.42 9.08 4.34
N SER A 266 -15.78 10.36 4.37
CA SER A 266 -16.83 10.91 3.50
C SER A 266 -16.49 10.77 2.01
N LYS A 267 -15.24 11.01 1.62
CA LYS A 267 -14.78 10.80 0.24
C LYS A 267 -14.77 9.32 -0.11
N VAL A 268 -14.20 8.49 0.76
CA VAL A 268 -14.11 7.04 0.58
C VAL A 268 -15.49 6.40 0.41
N GLN A 269 -16.50 6.82 1.17
CA GLN A 269 -17.85 6.28 0.97
C GLN A 269 -18.41 6.64 -0.41
N ASN A 270 -18.03 7.76 -1.02
CA ASN A 270 -18.49 8.16 -2.35
C ASN A 270 -17.60 7.63 -3.50
N LEU A 271 -16.58 6.81 -3.22
CA LEU A 271 -15.74 6.21 -4.26
C LEU A 271 -16.52 5.21 -5.12
N VAL A 272 -16.40 5.34 -6.43
CA VAL A 272 -16.93 4.37 -7.40
C VAL A 272 -15.90 4.10 -8.49
N PHE A 273 -15.93 2.88 -9.04
CA PHE A 273 -15.18 2.57 -10.25
C PHE A 273 -15.90 3.20 -11.45
N LYS A 274 -15.11 3.76 -12.37
CA LYS A 274 -15.57 4.36 -13.63
C LYS A 274 -14.83 3.77 -14.81
N VAL A 275 -15.54 3.69 -15.94
CA VAL A 275 -14.92 3.47 -17.23
C VAL A 275 -14.95 4.78 -18.01
N HIS A 276 -13.81 5.15 -18.59
CA HIS A 276 -13.68 6.34 -19.41
C HIS A 276 -13.25 5.99 -20.82
N GLU A 277 -13.88 6.63 -21.79
CA GLU A 277 -13.42 6.65 -23.17
C GLU A 277 -12.11 7.43 -23.29
N ARG A 278 -11.14 6.82 -23.95
CA ARG A 278 -9.87 7.42 -24.33
C ARG A 278 -9.80 7.50 -25.85
N ASN A 279 -9.85 8.73 -26.36
CA ASN A 279 -9.59 9.00 -27.77
C ASN A 279 -8.09 8.85 -28.07
N LEU A 280 -7.76 7.96 -29.00
CA LEU A 280 -6.38 7.68 -29.42
C LEU A 280 -5.94 8.51 -30.66
N GLY A 281 -6.59 9.63 -31.00
CA GLY A 281 -6.53 10.36 -32.29
C GLY A 281 -5.14 10.43 -32.97
N TYR A 282 -5.04 10.30 -34.32
CA TYR A 282 -5.11 11.43 -35.27
C TYR A 282 -5.45 11.04 -36.73
N ASN A 283 -5.93 9.82 -37.02
CA ASN A 283 -6.31 9.41 -38.38
C ASN A 283 -7.82 9.12 -38.46
N ALA A 284 -8.39 9.22 -39.66
CA ALA A 284 -9.84 9.26 -39.98
C ALA A 284 -10.72 8.11 -39.46
N GLU A 285 -10.16 7.12 -38.75
CA GLU A 285 -10.88 6.13 -37.97
C GLU A 285 -10.66 6.44 -36.47
N GLN A 286 -11.64 7.07 -35.82
CA GLN A 286 -11.65 7.26 -34.36
C GLN A 286 -11.66 5.89 -33.66
N LYS A 287 -10.48 5.33 -33.36
CA LYS A 287 -10.38 4.21 -32.44
C LYS A 287 -10.52 4.75 -31.02
N VAL A 288 -11.70 4.53 -30.44
CA VAL A 288 -11.97 4.72 -29.01
C VAL A 288 -11.41 3.51 -28.26
N ASP A 289 -10.63 3.76 -27.21
CA ASP A 289 -10.25 2.73 -26.22
C ASP A 289 -10.92 3.07 -24.89
N TYR A 290 -11.02 2.10 -23.98
CA TYR A 290 -11.65 2.31 -22.68
C TYR A 290 -10.65 2.04 -21.54
N ILE A 291 -10.70 2.87 -20.50
CA ILE A 291 -9.83 2.77 -19.31
C ILE A 291 -10.67 2.64 -18.05
N LEU A 292 -10.28 1.68 -17.21
CA LEU A 292 -10.79 1.55 -15.84
C LEU A 292 -10.11 2.57 -14.91
N SER A 293 -10.92 3.24 -14.10
CA SER A 293 -10.53 4.36 -13.23
C SER A 293 -11.47 4.49 -12.03
N SER A 294 -11.31 5.54 -11.23
CA SER A 294 -12.28 5.93 -10.19
C SER A 294 -12.80 7.35 -10.40
N ASN A 295 -13.85 7.71 -9.67
CA ASN A 295 -14.35 9.09 -9.59
C ASN A 295 -13.53 10.02 -8.69
N TRP A 296 -12.34 9.62 -8.20
CA TRP A 296 -11.60 10.37 -7.17
C TRP A 296 -11.40 11.86 -7.49
N ARG A 297 -11.10 12.19 -8.76
CA ARG A 297 -10.87 13.59 -9.20
C ARG A 297 -12.10 14.49 -9.13
N GLU A 298 -13.29 13.92 -9.12
CA GLU A 298 -14.57 14.64 -9.09
C GLU A 298 -15.39 14.32 -7.84
N ILE A 299 -14.79 13.63 -6.88
CA ILE A 299 -15.46 13.10 -5.69
C ILE A 299 -16.08 14.20 -4.82
N ASP A 300 -15.49 15.40 -4.83
CA ASP A 300 -15.99 16.57 -4.11
C ASP A 300 -17.10 17.32 -4.87
N ARG A 301 -17.31 17.04 -6.17
CA ARG A 301 -18.29 17.75 -7.01
C ARG A 301 -19.65 17.06 -7.04
N TYR A 302 -19.66 15.73 -6.94
CA TYR A 302 -20.86 14.91 -7.03
C TYR A 302 -20.95 13.98 -5.82
N PRO A 303 -21.30 14.51 -4.63
CA PRO A 303 -21.62 13.68 -3.48
C PRO A 303 -22.92 12.91 -3.77
N ASN A 304 -23.11 11.75 -3.12
CA ASN A 304 -24.27 10.83 -3.19
C ASN A 304 -24.04 9.50 -3.94
N HIS A 305 -22.85 8.91 -3.79
CA HIS A 305 -22.51 7.58 -4.31
C HIS A 305 -22.21 6.56 -3.19
N GLU A 306 -22.70 6.81 -1.97
CA GLU A 306 -22.43 5.96 -0.81
C GLU A 306 -22.88 4.51 -1.05
N GLY A 307 -24.07 4.33 -1.64
CA GLY A 307 -24.63 3.03 -1.98
C GLY A 307 -24.18 2.44 -3.33
N ASP A 308 -23.32 3.14 -4.08
CA ASP A 308 -22.89 2.72 -5.41
C ASP A 308 -21.48 2.12 -5.36
N ILE A 309 -21.18 1.15 -6.23
CA ILE A 309 -19.81 0.64 -6.42
C ILE A 309 -19.29 1.00 -7.82
N PHE A 310 -20.18 1.03 -8.80
CA PHE A 310 -19.84 1.19 -10.20
C PHE A 310 -20.61 2.34 -10.83
N GLN A 311 -19.95 3.06 -11.72
CA GLN A 311 -20.54 3.97 -12.67
C GLN A 311 -19.99 3.63 -14.04
N PHE A 312 -20.52 2.55 -14.61
CA PHE A 312 -20.11 2.01 -15.91
C PHE A 312 -21.21 2.20 -16.94
N ASP A 313 -20.80 2.39 -18.19
CA ASP A 313 -21.64 2.07 -19.34
C ASP A 313 -21.39 0.62 -19.78
N PHE A 314 -22.38 0.02 -20.44
CA PHE A 314 -22.28 -1.35 -20.90
C PHE A 314 -21.16 -1.52 -21.94
N GLU A 315 -21.05 -0.58 -22.89
CA GLU A 315 -20.05 -0.67 -23.97
C GLU A 315 -18.61 -0.60 -23.44
N GLY A 316 -18.33 0.24 -22.44
CA GLY A 316 -17.00 0.34 -21.85
C GLY A 316 -16.61 -0.89 -21.05
N ILE A 317 -17.50 -1.43 -20.21
CA ILE A 317 -17.20 -2.65 -19.45
C ILE A 317 -17.10 -3.87 -20.39
N LYS A 318 -17.96 -3.95 -21.41
CA LYS A 318 -17.90 -4.96 -22.47
C LYS A 318 -16.55 -4.94 -23.19
N HIS A 319 -16.04 -3.76 -23.56
CA HIS A 319 -14.73 -3.65 -24.21
C HIS A 319 -13.59 -4.11 -23.30
N ILE A 320 -13.59 -3.67 -22.04
CA ILE A 320 -12.55 -4.03 -21.06
C ILE A 320 -12.54 -5.55 -20.81
N LEU A 321 -13.72 -6.14 -20.59
CA LEU A 321 -13.86 -7.58 -20.34
C LEU A 321 -13.54 -8.41 -21.59
N SER A 322 -14.02 -8.01 -22.77
CA SER A 322 -13.71 -8.71 -24.03
C SER A 322 -12.20 -8.76 -24.28
N LYS A 323 -11.50 -7.64 -24.03
CA LYS A 323 -10.04 -7.55 -24.16
C LYS A 323 -9.31 -8.44 -23.15
N LYS A 324 -9.74 -8.44 -21.88
CA LYS A 324 -9.12 -9.27 -20.84
C LYS A 324 -9.33 -10.75 -21.08
N LEU A 325 -10.58 -11.14 -21.37
CA LEU A 325 -11.03 -12.53 -21.48
C LEU A 325 -10.75 -13.14 -22.86
N LYS A 326 -10.28 -12.34 -23.82
CA LYS A 326 -10.04 -12.74 -25.22
C LYS A 326 -11.25 -13.46 -25.82
N THR A 327 -12.44 -12.93 -25.52
CA THR A 327 -13.74 -13.45 -25.91
C THR A 327 -14.57 -12.30 -26.46
N VAL A 328 -15.46 -12.61 -27.40
CA VAL A 328 -16.46 -11.64 -27.88
C VAL A 328 -17.69 -11.74 -26.98
N LEU A 329 -18.03 -10.62 -26.34
CA LEU A 329 -19.25 -10.45 -25.56
C LEU A 329 -20.29 -9.82 -26.49
N ASP A 330 -21.38 -10.54 -26.79
CA ASP A 330 -22.33 -10.10 -27.81
C ASP A 330 -23.52 -9.35 -27.19
N THR A 331 -23.97 -9.77 -26.01
CA THR A 331 -25.27 -9.38 -25.44
C THR A 331 -25.18 -8.93 -23.99
N GLU A 332 -26.08 -8.04 -23.57
CA GLU A 332 -26.22 -7.62 -22.15
C GLU A 332 -26.54 -8.80 -21.23
N GLU A 333 -27.16 -9.87 -21.77
CA GLU A 333 -27.44 -11.12 -21.06
C GLU A 333 -26.17 -11.86 -20.61
N ASP A 334 -25.02 -11.60 -21.24
CA ASP A 334 -23.77 -12.26 -20.87
C ASP A 334 -23.17 -11.67 -19.57
N ILE A 335 -23.54 -10.44 -19.20
CA ILE A 335 -22.92 -9.69 -18.09
C ILE A 335 -24.00 -9.08 -17.20
N GLU A 336 -24.15 -9.60 -15.99
CA GLU A 336 -24.95 -8.95 -14.96
C GLU A 336 -24.06 -7.98 -14.16
N PHE A 337 -24.42 -6.69 -14.15
CA PHE A 337 -23.77 -5.66 -13.32
C PHE A 337 -24.69 -5.09 -12.23
N SER A 338 -25.70 -5.86 -11.80
CA SER A 338 -26.68 -5.42 -10.81
C SER A 338 -26.08 -5.46 -9.39
N LYS A 339 -26.48 -4.51 -8.53
CA LYS A 339 -26.15 -4.46 -7.09
C LYS A 339 -24.64 -4.38 -6.76
N GLY A 340 -23.80 -3.85 -7.65
CA GLY A 340 -22.38 -3.63 -7.38
C GLY A 340 -21.50 -4.89 -7.55
N ILE A 341 -22.00 -5.93 -8.21
CA ILE A 341 -21.22 -7.11 -8.62
C ILE A 341 -21.11 -7.11 -10.14
N ILE A 342 -19.94 -7.47 -10.68
CA ILE A 342 -19.80 -7.81 -12.10
C ILE A 342 -19.78 -9.32 -12.19
N GLU A 343 -20.83 -9.89 -12.72
CA GLU A 343 -20.98 -11.32 -12.90
C GLU A 343 -21.03 -11.64 -14.40
N PHE A 344 -20.10 -12.49 -14.81
CA PHE A 344 -19.99 -12.94 -16.18
C PHE A 344 -20.57 -14.35 -16.31
N GLN A 345 -21.71 -14.44 -16.99
CA GLN A 345 -22.45 -15.69 -17.16
C GLN A 345 -21.90 -16.43 -18.40
N ILE A 346 -21.29 -17.59 -18.17
CA ILE A 346 -20.63 -18.35 -19.23
C ILE A 346 -21.61 -19.37 -19.82
N SER A 347 -21.93 -19.18 -21.09
CA SER A 347 -22.65 -20.17 -21.90
C SER A 347 -21.72 -21.01 -22.76
N LYS A 348 -22.25 -22.11 -23.31
CA LYS A 348 -21.60 -22.90 -24.36
C LYS A 348 -21.17 -22.03 -25.55
N LYS A 349 -22.00 -21.06 -25.96
CA LYS A 349 -21.71 -20.15 -27.09
C LYS A 349 -20.48 -19.29 -26.78
N THR A 350 -20.38 -18.80 -25.55
CA THR A 350 -19.23 -18.03 -25.05
C THR A 350 -17.94 -18.85 -25.11
N LEU A 351 -17.97 -20.11 -24.64
CA LEU A 351 -16.81 -21.01 -24.72
C LEU A 351 -16.41 -21.33 -26.16
N GLN A 352 -17.36 -21.56 -27.05
CA GLN A 352 -17.08 -21.83 -28.46
C GLN A 352 -16.32 -20.68 -29.14
N LYS A 353 -16.69 -19.43 -28.81
CA LYS A 353 -16.06 -18.22 -29.34
C LYS A 353 -14.76 -17.81 -28.65
N SER A 354 -14.48 -18.36 -27.47
CA SER A 354 -13.27 -18.03 -26.73
C SER A 354 -12.03 -18.68 -27.33
N THR A 355 -10.95 -17.91 -27.36
CA THR A 355 -9.61 -18.40 -27.70
C THR A 355 -8.86 -18.98 -26.50
N ASP A 356 -9.33 -18.72 -25.27
CA ASP A 356 -8.64 -19.09 -24.02
C ASP A 356 -9.60 -19.79 -23.05
N ARG A 357 -10.18 -20.91 -23.53
CA ARG A 357 -11.18 -21.69 -22.78
C ARG A 357 -10.65 -22.21 -21.45
N LYS A 358 -9.38 -22.63 -21.40
CA LYS A 358 -8.75 -23.17 -20.19
C LYS A 358 -8.73 -22.14 -19.06
N SER A 359 -8.41 -20.88 -19.38
CA SER A 359 -8.45 -19.78 -18.40
C SER A 359 -9.87 -19.51 -17.91
N ILE A 360 -10.85 -19.42 -18.83
CA ILE A 360 -12.27 -19.20 -18.47
C ILE A 360 -12.80 -20.33 -17.56
N ILE A 361 -12.52 -21.59 -17.89
CA ILE A 361 -12.94 -22.74 -17.06
C ILE A 361 -12.26 -22.73 -15.70
N SER A 362 -10.97 -22.39 -15.63
CA SER A 362 -10.26 -22.24 -14.36
C SER A 362 -10.88 -21.13 -13.49
N ASN A 363 -11.27 -20.01 -14.10
CA ASN A 363 -11.92 -18.89 -13.41
C ASN A 363 -13.35 -19.25 -12.95
N LEU A 364 -14.13 -19.95 -13.77
CA LEU A 364 -15.43 -20.51 -13.40
C LEU A 364 -15.33 -21.49 -12.22
N LEU A 365 -14.35 -22.41 -12.25
CA LEU A 365 -14.12 -23.35 -11.13
C LEU A 365 -13.79 -22.64 -9.82
N ARG A 366 -13.17 -21.46 -9.91
CA ARG A 366 -12.87 -20.60 -8.77
C ARG A 366 -14.05 -19.69 -8.39
N GLY A 367 -15.00 -19.49 -9.29
CA GLY A 367 -16.13 -18.57 -9.18
C GLY A 367 -15.78 -17.08 -9.36
N ARG A 368 -14.49 -16.75 -9.56
CA ARG A 368 -14.00 -15.36 -9.61
C ARG A 368 -12.63 -15.24 -10.28
N ASP A 369 -12.32 -14.03 -10.70
CA ASP A 369 -10.99 -13.54 -11.08
C ASP A 369 -10.93 -12.03 -10.83
N TYR A 370 -9.80 -11.37 -11.11
CA TYR A 370 -9.70 -9.93 -11.00
C TYR A 370 -8.94 -9.27 -12.16
N LEU A 371 -9.38 -8.08 -12.52
CA LEU A 371 -8.66 -7.17 -13.40
C LEU A 371 -7.56 -6.48 -12.60
N PHE A 372 -6.32 -6.66 -13.05
CA PHE A 372 -5.14 -5.97 -12.53
C PHE A 372 -4.32 -5.50 -13.72
N ASP A 373 -4.02 -4.20 -13.78
CA ASP A 373 -3.14 -3.59 -14.76
C ASP A 373 -2.36 -2.45 -14.10
N LEU A 374 -1.05 -2.39 -14.33
CA LEU A 374 -0.19 -1.31 -13.84
C LEU A 374 -0.63 0.07 -14.34
N MET A 375 -1.29 0.14 -15.51
CA MET A 375 -1.83 1.38 -16.04
C MET A 375 -2.99 1.92 -15.21
N PHE A 376 -3.78 1.05 -14.55
CA PHE A 376 -4.93 1.46 -13.73
C PHE A 376 -4.50 2.20 -12.45
N LYS A 377 -3.28 1.96 -11.97
CA LYS A 377 -2.74 2.60 -10.76
C LYS A 377 -2.71 4.12 -10.87
N ASN A 378 -2.50 4.66 -12.09
CA ASN A 378 -2.53 6.11 -12.34
C ASN A 378 -3.95 6.71 -12.27
N PHE A 379 -4.97 5.87 -12.09
CA PHE A 379 -6.39 6.22 -12.04
C PHE A 379 -7.07 5.74 -10.75
N ASN A 380 -6.28 5.53 -9.70
CA ASN A 380 -6.72 5.14 -8.36
C ASN A 380 -7.42 3.78 -8.27
N VAL A 381 -7.13 2.88 -9.20
CA VAL A 381 -7.65 1.52 -9.19
C VAL A 381 -6.50 0.53 -9.05
N GLN A 382 -6.55 -0.27 -7.99
CA GLN A 382 -5.62 -1.38 -7.78
C GLN A 382 -6.11 -2.63 -8.50
N LEU A 383 -7.33 -3.05 -8.22
CA LEU A 383 -7.95 -4.19 -8.91
C LEU A 383 -9.49 -4.10 -8.88
N LEU A 384 -10.12 -4.87 -9.75
CA LEU A 384 -11.58 -5.03 -9.84
C LEU A 384 -11.92 -6.51 -9.98
N TYR A 385 -12.77 -7.05 -9.11
CA TYR A 385 -13.20 -8.44 -9.17
C TYR A 385 -14.27 -8.65 -10.25
N ILE A 386 -14.17 -9.82 -10.90
CA ILE A 386 -15.17 -10.35 -11.82
C ILE A 386 -15.59 -11.70 -11.28
N TYR A 387 -16.88 -11.91 -11.13
CA TYR A 387 -17.47 -13.19 -10.72
C TYR A 387 -17.92 -13.97 -11.94
N TYR A 388 -17.93 -15.29 -11.83
CA TYR A 388 -18.26 -16.18 -12.94
C TYR A 388 -19.31 -17.19 -12.49
N SER A 389 -20.31 -17.40 -13.33
CA SER A 389 -21.32 -18.43 -13.13
C SER A 389 -21.65 -19.14 -14.44
N PRO A 390 -22.07 -20.42 -14.38
CA PRO A 390 -22.55 -21.12 -15.56
C PRO A 390 -23.92 -20.59 -15.97
N ALA A 391 -24.12 -20.35 -17.27
CA ALA A 391 -25.39 -19.90 -17.83
C ALA A 391 -26.27 -21.07 -18.32
N ASP A 392 -25.68 -22.25 -18.52
CA ASP A 392 -26.39 -23.43 -19.04
C ASP A 392 -25.86 -24.75 -18.44
N GLU A 393 -26.70 -25.79 -18.48
CA GLU A 393 -26.40 -27.13 -17.96
C GLU A 393 -25.16 -27.77 -18.62
N ILE A 394 -24.83 -27.36 -19.85
CA ILE A 394 -23.66 -27.88 -20.57
C ILE A 394 -22.39 -27.36 -19.90
N VAL A 395 -22.33 -26.08 -19.54
CA VAL A 395 -21.20 -25.51 -18.82
C VAL A 395 -21.09 -26.12 -17.42
N GLU A 396 -22.19 -26.34 -16.72
CA GLU A 396 -22.17 -27.07 -15.43
C GLU A 396 -21.53 -28.46 -15.57
N LYS A 397 -21.90 -29.21 -16.61
CA LYS A 397 -21.30 -30.52 -16.89
C LYS A 397 -19.82 -30.43 -17.25
N ILE A 398 -19.39 -29.41 -17.99
CA ILE A 398 -17.97 -29.17 -18.26
C ILE A 398 -17.21 -28.90 -16.94
N LEU A 399 -17.79 -28.16 -16.00
CA LEU A 399 -17.19 -27.89 -14.69
C LEU A 399 -17.11 -29.13 -13.80
N GLU A 400 -18.13 -29.98 -13.81
CA GLU A 400 -18.11 -31.28 -13.11
C GLU A 400 -16.91 -32.12 -13.57
N ILE A 401 -16.77 -32.30 -14.89
CA ILE A 401 -15.66 -33.06 -15.49
C ILE A 401 -14.31 -32.39 -15.23
N SER A 402 -14.23 -31.06 -15.36
CA SER A 402 -12.99 -30.31 -15.13
C SER A 402 -12.53 -30.38 -13.67
N SER A 403 -13.45 -30.42 -12.72
CA SER A 403 -13.16 -30.61 -11.30
C SER A 403 -12.55 -31.99 -11.03
N ILE A 404 -13.10 -33.03 -11.64
CA ILE A 404 -12.57 -34.40 -11.54
C ILE A 404 -11.15 -34.47 -12.11
N ILE A 405 -10.94 -33.89 -13.29
CA ILE A 405 -9.62 -33.83 -13.93
C ILE A 405 -8.61 -33.11 -13.03
N LYS A 406 -8.98 -31.95 -12.47
CA LYS A 406 -8.10 -31.17 -11.60
C LYS A 406 -7.75 -31.89 -10.29
N ALA A 407 -8.64 -32.73 -9.78
CA ALA A 407 -8.45 -33.50 -8.54
C ALA A 407 -7.71 -34.84 -8.76
N THR A 408 -7.52 -35.26 -10.00
CA THR A 408 -6.92 -36.56 -10.34
C THR A 408 -5.54 -36.35 -10.95
N SER A 409 -4.58 -37.24 -10.66
CA SER A 409 -3.28 -37.20 -11.33
C SER A 409 -3.47 -37.47 -12.84
N PHE A 410 -2.63 -36.89 -13.69
CA PHE A 410 -2.75 -37.05 -15.14
C PHE A 410 -2.75 -38.53 -15.57
N ASP A 411 -1.90 -39.34 -14.94
CA ASP A 411 -1.75 -40.76 -15.25
C ASP A 411 -2.97 -41.59 -14.84
N ASP A 412 -3.64 -41.21 -13.75
CA ASP A 412 -4.79 -41.94 -13.20
C ASP A 412 -6.14 -41.59 -13.88
N ILE A 413 -6.15 -40.61 -14.79
CA ILE A 413 -7.38 -40.23 -15.52
C ILE A 413 -7.75 -41.33 -16.51
N SER A 414 -8.98 -41.86 -16.36
CA SER A 414 -9.54 -42.94 -17.17
C SER A 414 -10.73 -42.45 -18.01
N GLU A 415 -10.71 -42.74 -19.32
CA GLU A 415 -11.80 -42.39 -20.24
C GLU A 415 -13.15 -42.97 -19.78
N LYS A 416 -13.15 -44.24 -19.33
CA LYS A 416 -14.36 -44.93 -18.86
C LYS A 416 -15.02 -44.20 -17.69
N ARG A 417 -14.22 -43.75 -16.72
CA ARG A 417 -14.69 -43.02 -15.53
C ARG A 417 -15.32 -41.68 -15.90
N LEU A 418 -14.79 -41.00 -16.92
CA LEU A 418 -15.35 -39.74 -17.41
C LEU A 418 -16.62 -39.98 -18.25
N LEU A 419 -16.66 -41.04 -19.06
CA LEU A 419 -17.83 -41.43 -19.85
C LEU A 419 -19.05 -41.74 -18.97
N GLU A 420 -18.86 -42.44 -17.85
CA GLU A 420 -19.92 -42.73 -16.87
C GLU A 420 -20.57 -41.45 -16.31
N ARG A 421 -19.84 -40.33 -16.27
CA ARG A 421 -20.35 -39.02 -15.80
C ARG A 421 -20.96 -38.18 -16.93
N CYS A 422 -20.72 -38.57 -18.17
CA CYS A 422 -21.26 -37.89 -19.36
C CYS A 422 -22.54 -38.56 -19.90
N SER A 423 -23.03 -39.65 -19.29
CA SER A 423 -24.14 -40.45 -19.84
C SER A 423 -25.47 -39.68 -20.00
N GLU A 424 -25.66 -38.60 -19.26
CA GLU A 424 -26.84 -37.73 -19.31
C GLU A 424 -26.60 -36.42 -20.09
N CYS A 425 -25.40 -36.21 -20.64
CA CYS A 425 -25.05 -34.98 -21.34
C CYS A 425 -25.36 -35.08 -22.85
N PRO A 426 -25.95 -34.04 -23.47
CA PRO A 426 -26.18 -34.02 -24.92
C PRO A 426 -24.89 -33.91 -25.77
N LEU A 427 -23.73 -33.68 -25.14
CA LEU A 427 -22.42 -33.63 -25.81
C LEU A 427 -21.61 -34.90 -25.58
N SER A 428 -20.80 -35.26 -26.57
CA SER A 428 -19.82 -36.34 -26.39
C SER A 428 -18.68 -35.91 -25.44
N LEU A 429 -18.05 -36.88 -24.75
CA LEU A 429 -16.89 -36.61 -23.90
C LEU A 429 -15.80 -35.84 -24.65
N ARG A 430 -15.57 -36.16 -25.94
CA ARG A 430 -14.62 -35.43 -26.78
C ARG A 430 -14.97 -33.94 -26.88
N GLN A 431 -16.24 -33.61 -27.13
CA GLN A 431 -16.70 -32.22 -27.20
C GLN A 431 -16.57 -31.50 -25.86
N ILE A 432 -16.87 -32.18 -24.76
CA ILE A 432 -16.73 -31.65 -23.40
C ILE A 432 -15.26 -31.30 -23.12
N LEU A 433 -14.32 -32.20 -23.42
CA LEU A 433 -12.90 -31.96 -23.21
C LEU A 433 -12.36 -30.82 -24.10
N ILE A 434 -12.81 -30.72 -25.36
CA ILE A 434 -12.44 -29.62 -26.27
C ILE A 434 -12.96 -28.27 -25.75
N LEU A 435 -14.20 -28.22 -25.28
CA LEU A 435 -14.80 -26.99 -24.73
C LEU A 435 -14.22 -26.64 -23.36
N GLY A 436 -13.83 -27.65 -22.57
CA GLY A 436 -13.13 -27.50 -21.29
C GLY A 436 -11.67 -27.06 -21.43
N GLY A 437 -11.09 -27.14 -22.63
CA GLY A 437 -9.69 -26.82 -22.88
C GLY A 437 -8.69 -27.88 -22.41
N HIS A 438 -9.14 -29.14 -22.26
CA HIS A 438 -8.34 -30.29 -21.82
C HIS A 438 -7.80 -31.09 -23.02
N ASN A 439 -7.05 -30.42 -23.90
CA ASN A 439 -6.50 -31.02 -25.13
C ASN A 439 -5.44 -32.10 -24.84
N ASP A 440 -4.73 -31.96 -23.72
CA ASP A 440 -3.76 -32.91 -23.18
C ASP A 440 -4.40 -34.26 -22.81
N ILE A 441 -5.56 -34.22 -22.15
CA ILE A 441 -6.33 -35.44 -21.82
C ILE A 441 -6.87 -36.11 -23.08
N LEU A 442 -7.31 -35.31 -24.06
CA LEU A 442 -7.74 -35.82 -25.36
C LEU A 442 -6.61 -36.53 -26.09
N GLU A 443 -5.41 -35.93 -26.09
CA GLU A 443 -4.23 -36.51 -26.70
C GLU A 443 -3.84 -37.83 -26.01
N LYS A 444 -3.91 -37.89 -24.68
CA LYS A 444 -3.71 -39.13 -23.92
C LYS A 444 -4.64 -40.25 -24.40
N PHE A 445 -5.95 -39.99 -24.45
CA PHE A 445 -6.93 -40.99 -24.88
C PHE A 445 -6.75 -41.38 -26.35
N ASP A 446 -6.43 -40.41 -27.22
CA ASP A 446 -6.15 -40.68 -28.63
C ASP A 446 -4.88 -41.53 -28.80
N MET A 447 -3.85 -41.33 -27.98
CA MET A 447 -2.64 -42.18 -27.96
C MET A 447 -2.96 -43.59 -27.47
N GLU A 448 -3.66 -43.73 -26.33
CA GLU A 448 -4.03 -45.05 -25.77
C GLU A 448 -4.85 -45.90 -26.74
N LYS A 449 -5.68 -45.26 -27.57
CA LYS A 449 -6.56 -45.94 -28.52
C LYS A 449 -5.89 -46.26 -29.86
N ASN A 450 -4.95 -45.43 -30.31
CA ASN A 450 -4.39 -45.51 -31.67
C ASN A 450 -2.91 -45.92 -31.71
N MET A 451 -2.16 -45.87 -30.61
CA MET A 451 -0.85 -46.50 -30.54
C MET A 451 -1.02 -48.01 -30.39
N ILE A 452 -0.73 -48.73 -31.48
CA ILE A 452 -0.49 -50.17 -31.44
C ILE A 452 0.73 -50.38 -30.54
N LEU A 453 0.55 -51.06 -29.40
CA LEU A 453 1.65 -51.64 -28.64
C LEU A 453 2.42 -52.57 -29.58
N ILE A 454 3.62 -52.16 -30.00
CA ILE A 454 4.57 -53.01 -30.73
C ILE A 454 5.20 -54.00 -29.75
#